data_AF-A0AAX1K5M0-F1
#
_entry.id   AF-A0AAX1K5M0-F1
#
_cell.length_a   1.000
_cell.length_b   1.000
_cell.length_c   1.000
_cell.angle_alpha   90.00
_cell.angle_beta   90.00
_cell.angle_gamma   90.00
#
_symmetry.space_group_name_H-M   'P 1'
#
loop_
_entity.id
_entity.type
_entity.pdbx_description
1 polymer ?
#
loop_
_entity_poly.entity_id
_entity_poly.type
_entity_poly.pdbx_seq_one_letter_code
_entity_poly.pdbx_strand_id
1 'polypeptide(L)'
;MYWIDNLKVNVKVDTIQIHRRNIRFYINPRIGDYQLKDYSFNVHQKFINSLFTEEGAGRSKHGYGWNTVQSINQPLSNALEKAVRLDYIKVNPILDM
;
A
#
# COMPACT_ATOMS: atom_id res chain seq x y z
N MET A 1 -2.59 14.24 -1.10
CA MET A 1 -2.69 12.78 -1.28
C MET A 1 -4.17 12.40 -1.17
N TYR A 2 -4.91 12.37 -2.29
CA TYR A 2 -6.38 12.49 -2.29
C TYR A 2 -7.13 11.53 -1.35
N TRP A 3 -6.78 10.23 -1.36
CA TRP A 3 -7.45 9.24 -0.52
C TRP A 3 -7.29 9.49 0.99
N ILE A 4 -6.07 9.77 1.47
CA ILE A 4 -5.83 10.07 2.89
C ILE A 4 -6.54 11.36 3.30
N ASP A 5 -6.47 12.38 2.46
CA ASP A 5 -6.90 13.73 2.85
C ASP A 5 -8.42 13.93 2.73
N ASN A 6 -9.11 13.13 1.89
CA ASN A 6 -10.52 13.37 1.56
C ASN A 6 -11.44 12.15 1.79
N LEU A 7 -10.90 10.92 1.76
CA LEU A 7 -11.73 9.69 1.76
C LEU A 7 -11.61 8.87 3.04
N LYS A 8 -10.55 9.07 3.84
CA LYS A 8 -10.30 8.35 5.10
C LYS A 8 -10.81 9.16 6.30
N VAL A 9 -12.13 9.21 6.46
CA VAL A 9 -12.82 9.94 7.53
C VAL A 9 -12.85 9.11 8.84
N ASN A 10 -12.76 9.76 10.00
CA ASN A 10 -12.87 9.15 11.34
C ASN A 10 -11.77 8.13 11.69
N VAL A 11 -10.50 8.53 11.57
CA VAL A 11 -9.34 7.72 11.93
C VAL A 11 -8.44 8.49 12.89
N LYS A 12 -7.85 7.80 13.88
CA LYS A 12 -6.91 8.40 14.82
C LYS A 12 -5.75 9.07 14.07
N VAL A 13 -5.31 10.22 14.58
CA VAL A 13 -4.24 11.01 13.96
C VAL A 13 -2.97 10.17 13.76
N ASP A 14 -2.58 9.37 14.74
CA ASP A 14 -1.39 8.50 14.65
C ASP A 14 -1.48 7.50 13.50
N THR A 15 -2.65 6.91 13.28
CA THR A 15 -2.90 5.99 12.17
C THR A 15 -2.79 6.69 10.82
N ILE A 16 -3.29 7.93 10.71
CA ILE A 16 -3.12 8.76 9.51
C ILE A 16 -1.65 9.03 9.24
N GLN A 17 -0.86 9.35 10.27
CA GLN A 17 0.58 9.60 10.12
C GLN A 17 1.33 8.35 9.65
N ILE A 18 0.98 7.18 10.19
CA ILE A 18 1.54 5.90 9.74
C ILE A 18 1.20 5.67 8.27
N HIS A 19 -0.05 5.85 7.86
CA HIS A 19 -0.44 5.71 6.45
C HIS A 19 0.30 6.70 5.55
N ARG A 20 0.41 7.98 5.93
CA ARG A 20 1.16 8.99 5.15
C ARG A 20 2.62 8.61 5.00
N ARG A 21 3.27 8.19 6.09
CA ARG A 21 4.64 7.71 6.08
C ARG A 21 4.78 6.53 5.12
N ASN A 22 3.88 5.55 5.23
CA ASN A 22 3.97 4.34 4.42
C ASN A 22 3.77 4.64 2.93
N ILE A 23 2.82 5.53 2.60
CA ILE A 23 2.63 5.95 1.21
C ILE A 23 3.86 6.68 0.68
N ARG A 24 4.39 7.65 1.43
CA ARG A 24 5.51 8.47 0.98
C ARG A 24 6.80 7.67 0.77
N PHE A 25 7.15 6.79 1.69
CA PHE A 25 8.46 6.13 1.70
C PHE A 25 8.46 4.74 1.05
N TYR A 26 7.33 4.01 1.10
CA TYR A 26 7.29 2.63 0.64
C TYR A 26 6.50 2.47 -0.66
N ILE A 27 5.31 3.06 -0.74
CA ILE A 27 4.38 2.85 -1.87
C ILE A 27 4.75 3.73 -3.06
N ASN A 28 4.75 5.06 -2.91
CA ASN A 28 4.96 5.98 -4.02
C ASN A 28 6.25 5.71 -4.79
N PRO A 29 7.41 5.48 -4.14
CA PRO A 29 8.66 5.26 -4.87
C PRO A 29 8.70 3.96 -5.68
N ARG A 30 7.82 3.00 -5.41
CA ARG A 30 7.83 1.66 -6.03
C ARG A 30 6.68 1.47 -7.02
N ILE A 31 5.49 1.96 -6.66
CA ILE A 31 4.26 1.70 -7.40
C ILE A 31 3.35 2.93 -7.55
N GLY A 32 3.82 4.13 -7.19
CA GLY A 32 3.02 5.36 -7.27
C GLY A 32 2.65 5.79 -8.69
N ASP A 33 3.44 5.37 -9.68
CA ASP A 33 3.25 5.75 -11.09
C ASP A 33 2.27 4.83 -11.85
N TYR A 34 1.80 3.75 -11.23
CA TYR A 34 0.79 2.88 -11.83
C TYR A 34 -0.57 3.58 -11.84
N GLN A 35 -1.21 3.64 -13.01
CA GLN A 35 -2.62 3.99 -13.08
C GLN A 35 -3.45 2.85 -12.45
N LEU A 36 -4.56 3.20 -11.78
CA LEU A 36 -5.40 2.22 -11.09
C LEU A 36 -5.86 1.06 -11.99
N LYS A 37 -6.16 1.35 -13.26
CA LYS A 37 -6.58 0.33 -14.25
C LYS A 37 -5.47 -0.66 -14.63
N ASP A 38 -4.21 -0.26 -14.45
CA ASP A 38 -3.03 -1.05 -14.84
C ASP A 38 -2.40 -1.76 -13.61
N TYR A 39 -2.89 -1.44 -12.40
CA TYR A 39 -2.43 -2.05 -11.16
C TYR A 39 -3.08 -3.42 -10.95
N SER A 40 -2.35 -4.48 -11.27
CA SER A 40 -2.80 -5.88 -11.19
C SER A 40 -2.26 -6.61 -9.95
N PHE A 41 -2.87 -7.76 -9.62
CA PHE A 41 -2.37 -8.65 -8.57
C PHE A 41 -0.89 -9.01 -8.74
N ASN A 42 -0.45 -9.30 -9.97
CA ASN A 42 0.96 -9.62 -10.26
C ASN A 42 1.91 -8.45 -9.94
N VAL A 43 1.50 -7.21 -10.26
CA VAL A 43 2.28 -6.01 -9.89
C VAL A 43 2.35 -5.88 -8.37
N HIS A 44 1.21 -6.10 -7.69
CA HIS A 44 1.18 -6.05 -6.24
C HIS A 44 2.05 -7.13 -5.58
N GLN A 45 1.99 -8.38 -6.04
CA GLN A 45 2.80 -9.46 -5.51
C GLN A 45 4.29 -9.19 -5.70
N LYS A 46 4.70 -8.64 -6.86
CA LYS A 46 6.09 -8.22 -7.09
C LYS A 46 6.52 -7.11 -6.12
N PHE A 47 5.64 -6.15 -5.86
CA PHE A 47 5.88 -5.12 -4.85
C PHE A 47 6.05 -5.73 -3.45
N ILE A 48 5.15 -6.61 -3.01
CA ILE A 48 5.27 -7.27 -1.70
C ILE A 48 6.57 -8.08 -1.61
N ASN A 49 6.90 -8.86 -2.64
CA ASN A 49 8.14 -9.62 -2.68
C ASN A 49 9.36 -8.70 -2.58
N SER A 50 9.35 -7.56 -3.28
CA SER A 50 10.44 -6.59 -3.22
C SER A 50 10.70 -6.08 -1.80
N LEU A 51 9.66 -5.92 -0.97
CA LEU A 51 9.82 -5.49 0.42
C LEU A 51 10.48 -6.58 1.27
N PHE A 52 10.18 -7.85 1.03
CA PHE A 52 10.79 -8.98 1.72
C PHE A 52 12.24 -9.24 1.30
N THR A 53 12.68 -8.72 0.16
CA THR A 53 14.02 -8.97 -0.39
C THR A 53 14.85 -7.69 -0.56
N GLU A 54 14.44 -6.59 0.05
CA GLU A 54 15.13 -5.30 -0.08
C GLU A 54 16.44 -5.30 0.72
N GLU A 55 17.57 -5.34 0.01
CA GLU A 55 18.90 -5.29 0.62
C GLU A 55 19.12 -3.96 1.35
N GLY A 56 19.72 -4.05 2.53
CA GLY A 56 19.89 -2.92 3.46
C GLY A 56 18.64 -2.53 4.25
N ALA A 57 17.48 -3.15 3.97
CA ALA A 57 16.25 -2.89 4.70
C ALA A 57 16.03 -3.86 5.88
N GLY A 58 15.21 -3.41 6.83
CA GLY A 58 14.82 -4.19 8.00
C GLY A 58 15.97 -4.45 8.99
N ARG A 59 15.68 -5.25 10.03
CA ARG A 59 16.66 -5.54 11.09
C ARG A 59 17.76 -6.50 10.62
N SER A 60 17.43 -7.42 9.72
CA SER A 60 18.37 -8.38 9.13
C SER A 60 19.22 -7.78 8.01
N LYS A 61 18.89 -6.58 7.53
CA LYS A 61 19.47 -5.95 6.33
C LYS A 61 19.21 -6.72 5.02
N HIS A 62 18.27 -7.66 5.02
CA HIS A 62 17.90 -8.49 3.86
C HIS A 62 16.38 -8.45 3.61
N GLY A 63 15.74 -7.33 3.92
CA GLY A 63 14.30 -7.12 3.73
C GLY A 63 13.53 -6.84 5.02
N TYR A 64 12.29 -6.38 4.85
CA TYR A 64 11.40 -6.05 5.96
C TYR A 64 10.74 -7.31 6.55
N GLY A 65 10.53 -7.31 7.88
CA GLY A 65 9.78 -8.36 8.54
C GLY A 65 8.27 -8.28 8.24
N TRP A 66 7.57 -9.40 8.40
CA TRP A 66 6.14 -9.56 8.11
C TRP A 66 5.27 -8.39 8.60
N ASN A 67 5.37 -8.02 9.88
CA ASN A 67 4.56 -6.94 10.46
C ASN A 67 4.78 -5.58 9.78
N THR A 68 6.01 -5.31 9.30
CA THR A 68 6.31 -4.08 8.57
C THR A 68 5.69 -4.12 7.19
N VAL A 69 5.83 -5.24 6.47
CA VAL A 69 5.20 -5.43 5.16
C VAL A 69 3.67 -5.33 5.26
N GLN A 70 3.06 -5.94 6.26
CA GLN A 70 1.62 -5.84 6.52
C GLN A 70 1.19 -4.40 6.79
N SER A 71 1.96 -3.65 7.61
CA SER A 71 1.70 -2.23 7.86
C SER A 71 1.79 -1.39 6.59
N ILE A 72 2.73 -1.71 5.70
CA ILE A 72 2.89 -1.05 4.39
C ILE A 72 1.74 -1.40 3.45
N ASN A 73 1.23 -2.64 3.49
CA ASN A 73 0.13 -3.10 2.63
C ASN A 73 -1.23 -2.50 3.04
N GLN A 74 -1.45 -2.28 4.33
CA GLN A 74 -2.75 -1.84 4.86
C GLN A 74 -3.31 -0.55 4.22
N PRO A 75 -2.52 0.52 3.96
CA PRO A 75 -2.98 1.67 3.17
C PRO A 75 -3.50 1.31 1.78
N LEU A 76 -2.85 0.38 1.07
CA LEU A 76 -3.25 -0.03 -0.28
C LEU A 76 -4.55 -0.80 -0.25
N SER A 77 -4.68 -1.76 0.66
CA SER A 77 -5.91 -2.55 0.83
C SER A 77 -7.11 -1.62 1.09
N ASN A 78 -6.97 -0.71 2.06
CA ASN A 78 -8.02 0.26 2.37
C ASN A 78 -8.33 1.22 1.19
N ALA A 79 -7.31 1.61 0.41
CA ALA A 79 -7.49 2.50 -0.73
C ALA A 79 -8.17 1.83 -1.92
N LEU A 80 -7.78 0.59 -2.24
CA LEU A 80 -8.34 -0.18 -3.34
C LEU A 80 -9.76 -0.65 -3.05
N GLU A 81 -10.07 -1.02 -1.80
CA GLU A 81 -11.45 -1.25 -1.37
C GLU A 81 -12.32 0.00 -1.57
N LYS A 82 -11.79 1.18 -1.23
CA LYS A 82 -12.52 2.44 -1.44
C LYS A 82 -12.68 2.75 -2.92
N ALA A 83 -11.68 2.46 -3.75
CA ALA A 83 -11.74 2.64 -5.20
C ALA A 83 -12.83 1.76 -5.84
N VAL A 84 -13.00 0.51 -5.38
CA VAL A 84 -14.12 -0.35 -5.79
C VAL A 84 -15.46 0.26 -5.39
N ARG A 85 -15.60 0.70 -4.13
CA ARG A 85 -16.86 1.31 -3.63
C ARG A 85 -17.22 2.62 -4.35
N LEU A 86 -16.25 3.32 -4.94
CA LEU A 86 -16.44 4.54 -5.71
C LEU A 86 -16.53 4.28 -7.23
N ASP A 87 -16.55 3.02 -7.65
CA ASP A 87 -16.59 2.57 -9.04
C ASP A 87 -15.41 3.02 -9.92
N TYR A 88 -14.27 3.34 -9.32
CA TYR A 88 -13.03 3.64 -10.07
C TYR A 88 -12.40 2.39 -10.68
N ILE A 89 -12.58 1.23 -10.03
CA ILE A 89 -12.19 -0.09 -10.51
C ILE A 89 -13.29 -1.09 -10.16
N LYS A 90 -13.46 -2.15 -10.95
CA LYS A 90 -14.54 -3.13 -10.75
C LYS A 90 -14.21 -4.17 -9.67
N VAL A 91 -12.93 -4.53 -9.54
CA VAL A 91 -12.46 -5.56 -8.61
C VAL A 91 -11.22 -5.04 -7.91
N ASN A 92 -11.10 -5.31 -6.61
CA ASN A 92 -9.89 -5.01 -5.87
C ASN A 92 -8.80 -6.02 -6.26
N PRO A 93 -7.67 -5.58 -6.84
CA PRO A 93 -6.63 -6.47 -7.35
C PRO A 93 -5.81 -7.17 -6.27
N ILE A 94 -6.06 -6.90 -4.98
CA ILE A 94 -5.27 -7.43 -3.85
C ILE A 94 -6.14 -8.12 -2.79
N LEU A 95 -7.34 -8.57 -3.16
CA LEU A 95 -8.17 -9.39 -2.29
C LEU A 95 -7.37 -10.62 -1.82
N ASP A 96 -7.48 -10.98 -0.54
CA ASP A 96 -6.92 -12.19 0.09
C ASP A 96 -5.40 -12.21 0.47
N MET A 97 -4.74 -11.06 0.64
CA MET A 97 -3.38 -10.96 1.24
C MET A 97 -3.33 -10.38 2.66
#